data_AF-A0A9W6B3E7-F1
#
_entry.id   AF-A0A9W6B3E7-F1
#
_cell.length_a   1.000
_cell.length_b   1.000
_cell.length_c   1.000
_cell.angle_alpha   90.00
_cell.angle_beta   90.00
_cell.angle_gamma   90.00
#
_symmetry.space_group_name_H-M   'P 1'
#
loop_
_entity.id
_entity.type
_entity.pdbx_description
1 polymer ?
#
loop_
_entity_poly.entity_id
_entity_poly.type
_entity_poly.pdbx_seq_one_letter_code
_entity_poly.pdbx_strand_id
1 'polypeptide(L)'
;MILKRLIGLLIQKAPKEQFYLELGSYFIRKGTGYQVGDAFEYKQRRTGKAKTLRIQNLFYNFKENRITYRFDKKPILNSEAAGVEERG
;
A
#
# COMPACT_ATOMS: atom_id res chain seq x y z
N MET A 1 5.87 -13.46 -0.89
CA MET A 1 4.56 -13.75 -1.50
C MET A 1 3.68 -14.46 -0.46
N ILE A 2 2.45 -13.98 -0.25
CA ILE A 2 1.53 -14.43 0.81
C ILE A 2 1.34 -15.97 0.84
N LEU A 3 1.40 -16.62 -0.32
CA LEU A 3 1.20 -18.06 -0.46
C LEU A 3 2.26 -18.87 0.30
N LYS A 4 3.53 -18.45 0.25
CA LYS A 4 4.61 -19.06 1.05
C LYS A 4 4.37 -18.89 2.55
N ARG A 5 3.74 -17.79 2.96
CA ARG A 5 3.43 -17.50 4.37
C ARG A 5 2.27 -18.36 4.87
N LEU A 6 1.20 -18.50 4.07
CA LEU A 6 0.06 -19.38 4.37
C LEU A 6 0.47 -20.85 4.42
N ILE A 7 1.30 -21.31 3.47
CA ILE A 7 1.86 -22.66 3.47
C ILE A 7 2.75 -22.88 4.71
N GLY A 8 3.60 -21.91 5.05
CA GLY A 8 4.42 -21.97 6.26
C GLY A 8 3.60 -22.07 7.55
N LEU A 9 2.49 -21.34 7.65
CA LEU A 9 1.58 -21.40 8.80
C LEU A 9 0.88 -22.77 8.92
N LEU A 10 0.51 -23.39 7.79
CA LEU A 10 -0.05 -24.74 7.77
C LEU A 10 0.97 -25.79 8.20
N ILE A 11 2.21 -25.70 7.70
CA ILE A 11 3.30 -26.63 8.06
C ILE A 11 3.66 -26.51 9.55
N GLN A 12 3.68 -25.29 10.10
CA GLN A 12 4.03 -25.04 11.50
C GLN A 12 2.88 -25.27 12.48
N LYS A 13 1.70 -25.77 12.04
CA LYS A 13 0.49 -25.93 12.86
C LYS A 13 0.14 -24.65 13.65
N ALA A 14 0.24 -23.49 12.98
CA ALA A 14 -0.13 -22.23 13.60
C ALA A 14 -1.61 -22.26 14.06
N PRO A 15 -1.97 -21.49 15.10
CA PRO A 15 -3.35 -21.38 15.57
C PRO A 15 -4.28 -20.99 14.41
N LYS A 16 -5.46 -21.62 14.34
CA LYS A 16 -6.41 -21.44 13.22
C LYS A 16 -6.80 -19.97 13.05
N GLU A 17 -6.86 -19.23 14.16
CA GLU A 17 -7.15 -17.81 14.25
C GLU A 17 -6.14 -17.00 13.44
N GLN A 18 -4.84 -17.31 13.55
CA GLN A 18 -3.78 -16.60 12.83
C GLN A 18 -3.86 -16.83 11.32
N PHE A 19 -4.25 -18.05 10.92
CA PHE A 19 -4.48 -18.36 9.51
C PHE A 19 -5.64 -17.53 8.93
N TYR A 20 -6.79 -17.49 9.62
CA TYR A 20 -7.93 -16.69 9.18
C TYR A 20 -7.65 -15.19 9.17
N LEU A 21 -6.87 -14.67 10.13
CA LEU A 21 -6.47 -13.27 10.16
C LEU A 21 -5.58 -12.88 8.97
N GLU A 22 -4.59 -13.71 8.63
CA GLU A 22 -3.74 -13.48 7.44
C GLU A 22 -4.54 -13.60 6.14
N LEU A 23 -5.46 -14.56 6.07
CA LEU A 23 -6.34 -14.74 4.91
C LEU A 23 -7.30 -13.56 4.72
N GLY A 24 -7.95 -13.10 5.80
CA GLY A 24 -8.84 -11.93 5.78
C GLY A 24 -8.09 -10.65 5.40
N SER A 25 -6.92 -10.40 6.01
CA SER A 25 -6.05 -9.29 5.66
C SER A 25 -5.66 -9.30 4.18
N TYR A 26 -5.38 -10.48 3.62
CA TYR A 26 -5.08 -10.63 2.20
C TYR A 26 -6.25 -10.24 1.28
N PHE A 27 -7.47 -10.73 1.57
CA PHE A 27 -8.64 -10.38 0.76
C PHE A 27 -9.02 -8.91 0.86
N ILE A 28 -8.96 -8.35 2.07
CA ILE A 28 -9.20 -6.93 2.32
C ILE A 28 -8.22 -6.08 1.50
N ARG A 29 -6.94 -6.44 1.50
CA ARG A 29 -5.93 -5.78 0.66
C ARG A 29 -6.20 -5.90 -0.84
N LYS A 30 -6.66 -7.07 -1.31
CA LYS A 30 -7.02 -7.24 -2.73
C LYS A 30 -8.19 -6.33 -3.14
N GLY A 31 -9.13 -6.06 -2.23
CA GLY A 31 -10.28 -5.22 -2.50
C GLY A 31 -9.97 -3.74 -2.79
N THR A 32 -8.77 -3.24 -2.49
CA THR A 32 -8.42 -1.83 -2.71
C THR A 32 -8.09 -1.47 -4.14
N GLY A 33 -7.79 -2.46 -4.99
CA GLY A 33 -7.28 -2.22 -6.33
C GLY A 33 -5.83 -1.72 -6.40
N TYR A 34 -5.15 -1.55 -5.26
CA TYR A 34 -3.75 -1.12 -5.20
C TYR A 34 -2.81 -2.29 -4.90
N GLN A 35 -1.64 -2.28 -5.54
CA GLN A 35 -0.59 -3.28 -5.40
C GLN A 35 0.72 -2.67 -4.89
N VAL A 36 1.55 -3.52 -4.30
CA VAL A 36 2.92 -3.14 -3.95
C VAL A 36 3.70 -2.92 -5.25
N GLY A 37 4.31 -1.75 -5.38
CA GLY A 37 4.99 -1.29 -6.60
C GLY A 37 4.24 -0.20 -7.36
N ASP A 38 2.94 -0.03 -7.11
CA ASP A 38 2.13 0.99 -7.78
C ASP A 38 2.62 2.40 -7.45
N ALA A 39 2.56 3.27 -8.45
CA ALA A 39 2.86 4.68 -8.31
C ALA A 39 1.68 5.42 -7.69
N PHE A 40 1.98 6.25 -6.69
CA PHE A 40 1.05 7.12 -6.02
C PHE A 40 1.56 8.56 -6.14
N GLU A 41 0.80 9.37 -6.85
CA GLU A 41 1.10 10.79 -7.03
C GLU A 41 0.39 11.59 -5.94
N TYR A 42 1.13 12.46 -5.26
CA TYR A 42 0.53 13.43 -4.37
C TYR A 42 1.14 14.81 -4.56
N LYS A 43 0.30 15.83 -4.50
CA LYS A 43 0.72 17.23 -4.52
C LYS A 43 1.14 17.63 -3.10
N GLN A 44 2.38 18.05 -2.93
CA GLN A 44 2.85 18.52 -1.64
C GLN A 44 2.22 19.88 -1.32
N ARG A 45 1.34 19.94 -0.32
CA ARG A 45 0.58 21.17 0.04
C ARG A 45 1.45 22.41 0.27
N ARG A 46 2.69 22.25 0.75
CA ARG A 46 3.58 23.36 1.10
C ARG A 46 4.34 23.97 -0.10
N THR A 47 4.65 23.17 -1.11
CA THR A 47 5.54 23.57 -2.22
C THR A 47 4.86 23.49 -3.59
N GLY A 48 3.65 22.93 -3.67
CA GLY A 48 2.93 22.74 -4.92
C GLY A 48 3.51 21.68 -5.86
N LYS A 49 4.72 21.17 -5.59
CA LYS A 49 5.39 20.17 -6.42
C LYS A 49 4.68 18.83 -6.33
N ALA A 50 4.41 18.20 -7.47
CA ALA A 50 3.98 16.81 -7.52
C ALA A 50 5.14 15.91 -7.14
N LYS A 51 4.85 14.91 -6.31
CA LYS A 51 5.81 13.86 -5.96
C LYS A 51 5.17 12.51 -6.26
N THR A 52 5.94 11.67 -6.94
CA THR A 52 5.54 10.29 -7.21
C THR A 52 6.26 9.39 -6.23
N LEU A 53 5.50 8.70 -5.40
CA LEU A 53 6.00 7.67 -4.48
C LEU A 53 5.54 6.31 -4.97
N ARG A 54 6.32 5.26 -4.68
CA ARG A 54 5.87 3.88 -4.90
C ARG A 54 5.36 3.27 -3.61
N ILE A 55 4.29 2.49 -3.69
CA ILE A 55 3.80 1.71 -2.55
C ILE A 55 4.81 0.60 -2.27
N GLN A 56 5.57 0.72 -1.18
CA GLN A 56 6.54 -0.28 -0.75
C GLN A 56 5.86 -1.46 -0.04
N ASN A 57 4.81 -1.18 0.72
CA ASN A 57 4.04 -2.21 1.40
C ASN A 57 2.58 -1.78 1.57
N LEU A 58 1.68 -2.75 1.56
CA LEU A 58 0.26 -2.58 1.85
C LEU A 58 -0.08 -3.59 2.95
N PHE A 59 -0.78 -3.19 4.00
CA PHE A 59 -1.13 -4.08 5.11
C PHE A 59 -2.39 -3.59 5.80
N TYR A 60 -3.12 -4.50 6.44
CA TYR A 60 -4.29 -4.14 7.21
C TYR A 60 -3.89 -3.79 8.65
N ASN A 61 -4.30 -2.62 9.13
CA ASN A 61 -4.11 -2.18 10.51
C ASN A 61 -5.36 -2.55 11.32
N PHE A 62 -5.24 -3.60 12.14
CA PHE A 62 -6.34 -4.08 12.99
C PHE A 62 -6.78 -3.06 14.05
N LYS A 63 -5.88 -2.19 14.52
CA LYS A 63 -6.22 -1.16 15.51
C LYS A 63 -7.11 -0.06 14.92
N GLU A 64 -6.83 0.31 13.68
CA GLU A 64 -7.57 1.38 12.98
C GLU A 64 -8.70 0.83 12.10
N ASN A 65 -8.83 -0.50 11.98
CA ASN A 65 -9.76 -1.19 11.09
C ASN A 65 -9.69 -0.64 9.63
N ARG A 66 -8.47 -0.42 9.14
CA ARG A 66 -8.22 0.22 7.85
C ARG A 66 -7.04 -0.40 7.13
N ILE A 67 -7.03 -0.25 5.82
CA ILE A 67 -5.90 -0.64 4.99
C ILE A 67 -4.91 0.51 4.99
N THR A 68 -3.68 0.19 5.38
CA THR A 68 -2.59 1.14 5.52
C THR A 68 -1.50 0.80 4.51
N TYR A 69 -0.79 1.82 4.06
CA TYR A 69 0.32 1.70 3.13
C TYR A 69 1.60 2.28 3.73
N ARG A 70 2.74 1.79 3.23
CA ARG A 70 4.06 2.39 3.44
C ARG A 70 4.61 2.76 2.07
N PHE A 71 4.96 4.02 1.90
CA PHE A 71 5.65 4.49 0.70
C PHE A 71 7.16 4.30 0.81
N ASP A 72 7.80 4.21 -0.35
CA ASP A 72 9.25 4.20 -0.43
C ASP A 72 9.86 5.54 0.05
N LYS A 73 11.08 5.51 0.59
CA LYS A 73 11.72 6.71 1.17
C LYS A 73 12.28 7.66 0.11
N LYS A 74 12.51 7.17 -1.11
CA LYS A 74 13.07 7.94 -2.24
C LYS A 74 11.94 8.31 -3.22
N PRO A 75 11.35 9.51 -3.10
CA PRO A 75 10.40 9.98 -4.10
C PRO A 75 11.09 10.20 -5.44
N ILE A 76 10.40 9.82 -6.51
CA ILE A 76 10.77 10.27 -7.86
C ILE A 76 10.20 11.69 -7.96
N LEU A 77 11.09 12.67 -8.02
CA LEU A 77 10.73 14.06 -8.27
C LEU A 77 10.47 14.21 -9.76
N ASN A 78 9.21 14.22 -10.16
CA ASN A 78 8.86 14.63 -11.52
C ASN A 78 9.03 16.15 -11.59
N SER A 79 10.05 16.61 -12.30
CA SER A 79 10.31 18.03 -12.54
C SER A 79 9.34 18.68 -13.55
N GLU A 80 8.34 17.93 -14.05
CA GLU A 80 7.44 18.36 -15.13
C GLU A 80 5.98 18.60 -14.73
N ALA A 81 5.64 18.60 -13.44
CA ALA A 81 4.31 19.02 -13.00
C ALA A 81 4.29 20.51 -12.60
N ALA A 82 4.77 21.37 -13.51
CA ALA A 82 4.56 22.81 -13.46
C ALA A 82 3.67 23.20 -14.64
N GLY A 83 2.38 23.36 -14.37
CA GLY A 83 1.42 23.97 -15.29
C GLY A 83 0.48 22.99 -15.98
N VAL A 84 -0.65 22.68 -15.33
CA VAL A 84 -1.94 22.51 -16.04
C VAL A 84 -3.05 23.05 -15.13
N GLU A 85 -3.50 24.25 -15.52
CA GLU A 85 -4.87 24.79 -15.46
C GLU A 85 -5.52 25.09 -14.10
N GLU A 86 -5.35 26.35 -13.67
CA GLU A 86 -6.53 27.21 -13.47
C GLU A 86 -7.13 27.54 -14.84
N ARG A 87 -8.42 27.24 -15.05
CA ARG A 87 -9.39 28.01 -15.86
C ARG A 87 -10.74 27.28 -15.86
N GLY A 88 -11.76 27.96 -15.33
CA GLY A 88 -13.15 27.54 -15.29
C GLY A 88 -13.87 28.14 -14.10
#